data_AF-A0A3G5BBY9-F1
#
_entry.id   AF-A0A3G5BBY9-F1
#
_cell.length_a   1.000
_cell.length_b   1.000
_cell.length_c   1.000
_cell.angle_alpha   90.00
_cell.angle_beta   90.00
_cell.angle_gamma   90.00
#
_symmetry.space_group_name_H-M   'P 1'
#
loop_
_entity.id
_entity.type
_entity.pdbx_description
1 polymer ?
#
loop_
_entity_poly.entity_id
_entity_poly.type
_entity_poly.pdbx_seq_one_letter_code
_entity_poly.pdbx_strand_id
1 'polypeptide(L)'
;MCTYKKAAAINWLEGRGKSVVVEATIPQEVVRKTLKTFVKDIVRTNLNKNLIGSAMAGVIGGFNAHAANIVTAVFLATGQDPAQNVESSNCITLMEETEEGDLWISCTMPSIEVGTVGGGTSLPAQSSCLKVIGCKGG
;
A
#
# COMPACT_ATOMS: atom_id res chain seq x y z
N MET A 1 22.59 3.72 -6.96
CA MET A 1 22.81 2.35 -6.43
C MET A 1 21.44 1.72 -6.25
N CYS A 2 21.18 0.52 -6.79
CA CYS A 2 19.88 -0.14 -6.59
C CYS A 2 19.90 -0.95 -5.29
N THR A 3 18.83 -0.86 -4.48
CA THR A 3 18.62 -1.78 -3.36
C THR A 3 17.46 -2.71 -3.69
N TYR A 4 17.74 -4.00 -3.84
CA TYR A 4 16.76 -5.01 -4.24
C TYR A 4 16.54 -6.03 -3.12
N LYS A 5 15.29 -6.23 -2.68
CA LYS A 5 14.85 -7.15 -1.61
C LYS A 5 15.41 -6.84 -0.22
N LYS A 6 15.83 -5.59 -0.01
CA LYS A 6 16.40 -5.10 1.25
C LYS A 6 15.83 -3.73 1.56
N ALA A 7 15.51 -3.48 2.82
CA ALA A 7 15.02 -2.17 3.26
C ALA A 7 16.13 -1.12 3.07
N ALA A 8 15.81 -0.03 2.35
CA ALA A 8 16.73 1.09 2.19
C ALA A 8 15.99 2.40 1.94
N ALA A 9 16.49 3.47 2.56
CA ALA A 9 15.95 4.82 2.43
C ALA A 9 15.95 5.33 0.98
N ILE A 10 16.92 4.92 0.15
CA ILE A 10 16.98 5.34 -1.25
C ILE A 10 15.73 4.94 -2.05
N ASN A 11 15.18 3.75 -1.81
CA ASN A 11 13.96 3.29 -2.49
C ASN A 11 12.73 4.10 -2.04
N TRP A 12 12.74 4.60 -0.79
CA TRP A 12 11.68 5.45 -0.25
C TRP A 12 11.74 6.88 -0.82
N LEU A 13 12.94 7.45 -0.91
CA LEU A 13 13.16 8.84 -1.31
C LEU A 13 13.13 9.04 -2.82
N GLU A 14 13.85 8.18 -3.57
CA GLU A 14 14.01 8.31 -5.02
C GLU A 14 13.04 7.42 -5.81
N GLY A 15 12.30 6.55 -5.11
CA GLY A 15 11.41 5.57 -5.70
C GLY A 15 12.13 4.39 -6.34
N ARG A 16 11.37 3.34 -6.69
CA ARG A 16 11.88 2.17 -7.43
C ARG A 16 10.73 1.38 -8.08
N GLY A 17 10.78 1.19 -9.39
CA GLY A 17 9.66 0.56 -10.10
C GLY A 17 8.55 1.58 -10.35
N LYS A 18 7.40 1.44 -9.71
CA LYS A 18 6.24 2.33 -9.84
C LYS A 18 6.01 3.12 -8.55
N SER A 19 5.95 4.45 -8.68
CA SER A 19 5.50 5.35 -7.62
C SER A 19 4.02 5.67 -7.84
N VAL A 20 3.18 5.35 -6.85
CA VAL A 20 1.73 5.46 -6.96
C VAL A 20 1.16 6.19 -5.74
N VAL A 21 0.15 7.03 -5.98
CA VAL A 21 -0.72 7.60 -4.95
C VAL A 21 -2.17 7.26 -5.28
N VAL A 22 -2.94 6.91 -4.25
CA VAL A 22 -4.39 6.70 -4.35
C VAL A 22 -5.05 7.41 -3.19
N GLU A 23 -6.18 8.05 -3.44
CA GLU A 23 -6.99 8.73 -2.44
C GLU A 23 -8.48 8.39 -2.59
N ALA A 24 -9.23 8.55 -1.50
CA ALA A 24 -10.67 8.43 -1.48
C ALA A 24 -11.27 9.27 -0.34
N THR A 25 -12.51 9.70 -0.52
CA THR A 25 -13.34 10.30 0.55
C THR A 25 -14.46 9.33 0.90
N ILE A 26 -14.58 8.99 2.18
CA ILE A 26 -15.56 8.05 2.71
C ILE A 26 -16.57 8.83 3.57
N PRO A 27 -17.87 8.81 3.20
CA PRO A 27 -18.89 9.52 3.97
C PRO A 27 -18.92 9.09 5.44
N GLN A 28 -19.13 10.03 6.36
CA GLN A 28 -19.17 9.79 7.81
C GLN A 28 -20.20 8.71 8.18
N GLU A 29 -21.33 8.69 7.48
CA GLU A 29 -22.36 7.68 7.66
C GLU A 29 -21.85 6.27 7.30
N VAL A 30 -21.08 6.14 6.21
CA VAL A 30 -20.46 4.87 5.79
C VAL A 30 -19.40 4.45 6.81
N VAL A 31 -18.60 5.38 7.32
CA VAL A 31 -17.64 5.09 8.40
C VAL A 31 -18.37 4.54 9.63
N ARG A 32 -19.44 5.20 10.06
CA ARG A 32 -20.23 4.77 11.23
C ARG A 32 -20.94 3.44 11.01
N LYS A 33 -21.60 3.27 9.86
CA LYS A 33 -22.41 2.10 9.55
C LYS A 33 -21.59 0.89 9.16
N THR A 34 -20.49 1.05 8.43
CA THR A 34 -19.70 -0.07 7.89
C THR A 34 -18.46 -0.34 8.74
N LEU A 35 -17.66 0.70 9.02
CA LEU A 35 -16.42 0.58 9.79
C LEU A 35 -16.64 0.58 11.31
N LYS A 36 -17.86 0.87 11.75
CA LYS A 36 -18.30 0.79 13.16
C LYS A 36 -17.49 1.68 14.11
N THR A 37 -17.08 2.84 13.61
CA THR A 37 -16.26 3.80 14.36
C THR A 37 -16.61 5.24 13.93
N PHE A 38 -15.92 6.24 14.48
CA PHE A 38 -16.04 7.64 14.11
C PHE A 38 -14.81 8.10 13.33
N VAL A 39 -15.01 9.07 12.42
CA VAL A 39 -13.93 9.64 11.59
C VAL A 39 -12.78 10.16 12.47
N LYS A 40 -13.11 10.89 13.54
CA LYS A 40 -12.14 11.41 14.52
C LYS A 40 -11.28 10.33 15.16
N ASP A 41 -11.86 9.17 15.48
CA ASP A 41 -11.12 8.06 16.10
C ASP A 41 -10.18 7.39 15.10
N ILE A 42 -10.59 7.29 13.82
CA ILE A 42 -9.74 6.80 12.74
C ILE A 42 -8.55 7.75 12.53
N VAL A 43 -8.81 9.06 12.36
CA VAL A 43 -7.77 10.07 12.14
C VAL A 43 -6.78 10.10 13.32
N ARG A 44 -7.30 10.08 14.56
CA ARG A 44 -6.47 10.02 15.77
C ARG A 44 -5.63 8.75 15.82
N THR A 45 -6.21 7.60 15.50
CA THR A 45 -5.47 6.34 15.44
C THR A 45 -4.40 6.36 14.37
N ASN A 46 -4.69 6.90 13.18
CA ASN A 46 -3.72 7.02 12.10
C ASN A 46 -2.51 7.87 12.52
N LEU A 47 -2.76 9.06 13.08
CA LEU A 47 -1.71 9.95 13.56
C LEU A 47 -0.83 9.27 14.62
N ASN A 48 -1.43 8.68 15.65
CA ASN A 48 -0.67 8.10 16.75
C ASN A 48 0.04 6.79 16.37
N LYS A 49 -0.56 5.96 15.50
CA LYS A 49 -0.02 4.65 15.14
C LYS A 49 0.89 4.70 13.92
N ASN A 50 0.39 5.21 12.80
CA ASN A 50 1.09 5.16 11.51
C ASN A 50 2.18 6.23 11.41
N LEU A 51 1.99 7.38 12.05
CA LEU A 51 2.96 8.48 11.99
C LEU A 51 3.85 8.48 13.22
N ILE A 52 3.31 8.84 14.40
CA ILE A 52 4.09 8.98 15.64
C ILE A 52 4.69 7.64 16.05
N GLY A 53 3.89 6.56 16.05
CA GLY A 53 4.36 5.22 16.40
C GLY A 53 5.49 4.73 15.52
N SER A 54 5.35 4.83 14.19
CA SER A 54 6.41 4.46 13.24
C SER A 54 7.66 5.34 13.37
N ALA A 55 7.50 6.64 13.63
CA ALA A 55 8.62 7.55 13.89
C ALA A 55 9.38 7.16 15.15
N MET A 56 8.68 6.87 16.25
CA MET A 56 9.28 6.40 17.50
C MET A 56 10.00 5.05 17.34
N ALA A 57 9.51 4.19 16.46
CA ALA A 57 10.14 2.91 16.14
C ALA A 57 11.34 3.02 15.18
N GLY A 58 11.65 4.22 14.66
CA GLY A 58 12.78 4.42 13.73
C GLY A 58 12.56 3.77 12.35
N VAL A 59 11.30 3.59 11.95
CA VAL A 59 10.95 2.94 10.68
C VAL A 59 11.12 3.92 9.51
N ILE A 60 11.69 3.44 8.40
CA ILE A 60 11.78 4.18 7.14
C ILE A 60 10.83 3.54 6.13
N GLY A 61 9.88 4.32 5.60
CA GLY A 61 8.92 3.87 4.58
C GLY A 61 7.71 3.05 5.08
N GLY A 62 7.70 2.66 6.36
CA GLY A 62 6.61 1.90 7.00
C GLY A 62 5.62 2.74 7.80
N PHE A 63 5.10 3.82 7.21
CA PHE A 63 4.13 4.73 7.85
C PHE A 63 2.68 4.31 7.56
N ASN A 64 2.38 3.03 7.80
CA ASN A 64 1.11 2.41 7.45
C ASN A 64 0.72 1.32 8.45
N ALA A 65 -0.48 0.76 8.28
CA ALA A 65 -0.96 -0.32 9.14
C ALA A 65 -0.43 -1.70 8.72
N HIS A 66 -0.70 -2.09 7.48
CA HIS A 66 -0.41 -3.44 6.99
C HIS A 66 -0.31 -3.52 5.46
N ALA A 67 0.28 -2.52 4.80
CA ALA A 67 0.43 -2.50 3.34
C ALA A 67 1.06 -3.79 2.80
N ALA A 68 2.06 -4.31 3.52
CA ALA A 68 2.73 -5.58 3.22
C ALA A 68 1.79 -6.78 3.08
N ASN A 69 0.69 -6.84 3.85
CA ASN A 69 -0.26 -7.95 3.76
C ASN A 69 -0.98 -7.94 2.40
N ILE A 70 -1.44 -6.76 1.96
CA ILE A 70 -2.16 -6.62 0.69
C ILE A 70 -1.21 -6.86 -0.48
N VAL A 71 -0.02 -6.25 -0.44
CA VAL A 71 1.02 -6.44 -1.46
C VAL A 71 1.36 -7.92 -1.61
N THR A 72 1.65 -8.62 -0.50
CA THR A 72 2.00 -10.05 -0.52
C THR A 72 0.87 -10.90 -1.10
N ALA A 73 -0.38 -10.67 -0.68
CA ALA A 73 -1.52 -11.42 -1.19
C ALA A 73 -1.69 -11.27 -2.71
N VAL A 74 -1.63 -10.03 -3.21
CA VAL A 74 -1.70 -9.75 -4.65
C VAL A 74 -0.50 -10.34 -5.38
N PHE A 75 0.71 -10.24 -4.80
CA PHE A 75 1.94 -10.75 -5.41
C PHE A 75 1.90 -12.25 -5.59
N LEU A 76 1.49 -12.99 -4.56
CA LEU A 76 1.35 -14.45 -4.63
C LEU A 76 0.26 -14.87 -5.62
N ALA A 77 -0.89 -14.18 -5.62
CA ALA A 77 -1.99 -14.49 -6.52
C ALA A 77 -1.64 -14.22 -7.99
N THR A 78 -0.87 -13.16 -8.28
CA THR A 78 -0.58 -12.72 -9.66
C THR A 78 0.80 -13.13 -10.17
N GLY A 79 1.58 -13.89 -9.39
CA GLY A 79 2.87 -14.43 -9.83
C GLY A 79 4.02 -13.43 -9.85
N GLN A 80 3.99 -12.45 -8.95
CA GLN A 80 5.09 -11.52 -8.71
C GLN A 80 6.18 -12.18 -7.87
N ASP A 81 7.30 -11.48 -7.65
CA ASP A 81 8.35 -11.94 -6.74
C ASP A 81 8.00 -11.55 -5.29
N PRO A 82 7.61 -12.49 -4.41
CA PRO A 82 7.17 -12.16 -3.06
C PRO A 82 8.29 -11.55 -2.20
N ALA A 83 9.56 -11.76 -2.55
CA ALA A 83 10.67 -11.15 -1.80
C ALA A 83 10.80 -9.64 -2.08
N GLN A 84 10.20 -9.12 -3.17
CA GLN A 84 10.07 -7.68 -3.44
C GLN A 84 9.06 -6.98 -2.54
N ASN A 85 8.31 -7.72 -1.71
CA ASN A 85 7.43 -7.11 -0.70
C ASN A 85 8.21 -6.20 0.27
N VAL A 86 9.51 -6.44 0.48
CA VAL A 86 10.35 -5.62 1.36
C VAL A 86 10.33 -4.14 0.95
N GLU A 87 10.47 -3.84 -0.34
CA GLU A 87 10.43 -2.49 -0.88
C GLU A 87 9.05 -2.10 -1.44
N SER A 88 8.28 -3.06 -1.96
CA SER A 88 6.96 -2.79 -2.56
C SER A 88 5.89 -2.46 -1.52
N SER A 89 6.12 -2.78 -0.25
CA SER A 89 5.21 -2.43 0.86
C SER A 89 5.52 -1.10 1.54
N ASN A 90 6.53 -0.36 1.04
CA ASN A 90 6.73 1.02 1.45
C ASN A 90 5.46 1.83 1.18
N CYS A 91 4.88 2.39 2.24
CA CYS A 91 3.62 3.09 2.18
C CYS A 91 3.53 4.10 3.32
N ILE A 92 3.08 5.32 2.99
CA ILE A 92 2.55 6.27 3.97
C ILE A 92 1.04 6.38 3.79
N THR A 93 0.32 6.23 4.91
CA THR A 93 -1.14 6.38 4.96
C THR A 93 -1.49 7.66 5.70
N LEU A 94 -2.16 8.58 5.02
CA LEU A 94 -2.65 9.84 5.60
C LEU A 94 -4.17 9.80 5.67
N MET A 95 -4.71 10.42 6.72
CA MET A 95 -6.14 10.46 6.98
C MET A 95 -6.48 11.78 7.64
N GLU A 96 -7.54 12.42 7.14
CA GLU A 96 -8.02 13.71 7.62
C GLU A 96 -9.55 13.71 7.69
N GLU A 97 -10.11 14.49 8.60
CA GLU A 97 -11.53 14.81 8.62
C GLU A 97 -11.75 15.99 7.68
N THR A 98 -12.63 15.83 6.68
CA THR A 98 -12.97 16.91 5.75
C THR A 98 -13.83 17.96 6.44
N GLU A 99 -14.04 19.12 5.80
CA GLU A 99 -14.93 20.18 6.31
C GLU A 99 -16.37 19.67 6.52
N GLU A 100 -16.80 18.69 5.72
CA GLU A 100 -18.12 18.05 5.78
C GLU A 100 -18.21 16.96 6.87
N GLY A 101 -17.11 16.65 7.56
CA GLY A 101 -17.02 15.61 8.60
C GLY A 101 -16.76 14.20 8.06
N ASP A 102 -16.45 14.08 6.78
CA ASP A 102 -16.13 12.81 6.11
C ASP A 102 -14.66 12.42 6.31
N LEU A 103 -14.33 11.16 6.05
CA LEU A 103 -12.95 10.68 6.12
C LEU A 103 -12.29 10.79 4.75
N TRP A 104 -11.33 11.69 4.59
CA TRP A 104 -10.36 11.60 3.50
C TRP A 104 -9.22 10.65 3.89
N ILE A 105 -8.83 9.77 2.98
CA ILE A 105 -7.75 8.82 3.16
C ILE A 105 -6.89 8.76 1.89
N SER A 106 -5.58 8.72 2.06
CA SER A 106 -4.64 8.45 0.97
C SER A 106 -3.56 7.44 1.36
N CYS A 107 -3.06 6.73 0.35
CA CYS A 107 -1.92 5.84 0.44
C CYS A 107 -0.92 6.19 -0.68
N THR A 108 0.32 6.48 -0.29
CA THR A 108 1.42 6.75 -1.24
C THR A 108 2.48 5.67 -1.12
N MET A 109 2.78 5.02 -2.24
CA MET A 109 3.69 3.88 -2.34
C MET A 109 4.73 4.15 -3.44
N PRO A 110 5.95 4.60 -3.08
CA PRO A 110 6.94 5.09 -4.05
C PRO A 110 7.77 3.99 -4.72
N SER A 111 7.65 2.73 -4.28
CA SER A 111 8.57 1.68 -4.71
C SER A 111 7.93 0.33 -5.05
N ILE A 112 6.77 0.34 -5.71
CA ILE A 112 6.08 -0.90 -6.13
C ILE A 112 6.81 -1.52 -7.32
N GLU A 113 7.36 -2.72 -7.11
CA GLU A 113 7.92 -3.52 -8.19
C GLU A 113 6.93 -4.60 -8.65
N VAL A 114 6.39 -4.41 -9.84
CA VAL A 114 5.36 -5.29 -10.38
C VAL A 114 5.54 -5.46 -11.89
N GLY A 115 5.15 -6.62 -12.40
CA GLY A 115 5.12 -6.92 -13.83
C GLY A 115 3.98 -7.85 -14.23
N THR A 116 3.66 -7.87 -15.51
CA THR A 116 2.53 -8.64 -16.09
C THR A 116 2.98 -9.66 -17.13
N VAL A 117 4.29 -9.68 -17.42
CA VAL A 117 4.98 -10.59 -18.33
C VAL A 117 6.30 -11.03 -17.68
N GLY A 118 6.66 -12.31 -17.81
CA GLY A 118 7.88 -12.89 -17.24
C GLY A 118 7.71 -13.46 -15.84
N GLY A 119 8.68 -14.27 -15.40
CA GLY A 119 8.66 -14.91 -14.08
C GLY A 119 7.41 -15.76 -13.83
N GLY A 120 6.87 -15.66 -12.60
CA GLY A 120 5.69 -16.41 -12.16
C GLY A 120 4.40 -16.03 -12.88
N THR A 121 4.35 -14.88 -13.56
CA THR A 121 3.16 -14.41 -14.31
C THR A 121 2.80 -15.29 -15.51
N SER A 122 3.72 -16.18 -15.92
CA SER A 122 3.50 -17.14 -17.02
C SER A 122 2.78 -18.42 -16.58
N LEU A 123 2.75 -18.70 -15.27
CA LEU A 123 2.13 -19.91 -14.73
C LEU A 123 0.60 -19.86 -14.91
N PRO A 124 -0.06 -21.00 -15.24
CA PRO A 124 -1.49 -20.99 -15.58
C PRO A 124 -2.41 -20.37 -14.52
N ALA A 125 -2.17 -20.67 -13.23
CA ALA A 125 -2.99 -20.14 -12.14
C ALA A 125 -2.82 -18.63 -11.98
N GLN A 126 -1.58 -18.17 -11.87
CA GLN A 126 -1.23 -16.75 -11.69
C GLN A 126 -1.63 -15.90 -12.91
N SER A 127 -1.45 -16.44 -14.11
CA SER A 127 -1.91 -15.83 -15.37
C SER A 127 -3.42 -15.66 -15.40
N SER A 128 -4.18 -16.59 -14.82
CA SER A 128 -5.65 -16.49 -14.71
C SER A 128 -6.05 -15.37 -13.76
N CYS A 129 -5.36 -15.21 -12.61
CA CYS A 129 -5.59 -14.08 -11.70
C CYS A 129 -5.30 -12.73 -12.38
N LEU A 130 -4.22 -12.63 -13.17
CA LEU A 130 -3.93 -11.43 -13.96
C LEU A 130 -5.00 -11.12 -15.01
N LYS A 131 -5.62 -12.15 -15.63
CA LYS A 131 -6.73 -11.96 -16.58
C LYS A 131 -7.99 -11.44 -15.89
N VAL A 132 -8.30 -11.93 -14.68
CA VAL A 132 -9.47 -11.47 -13.89
C VAL A 132 -9.40 -9.97 -13.62
N ILE A 133 -8.22 -9.44 -13.33
CA ILE A 133 -8.01 -8.00 -13.12
C ILE A 133 -7.70 -7.23 -14.41
N GLY A 134 -7.77 -7.87 -15.58
CA GLY A 134 -7.57 -7.22 -16.88
C GLY A 134 -6.13 -6.79 -17.18
N CYS A 135 -5.13 -7.36 -16.51
CA CYS A 135 -3.73 -6.92 -16.60
C CYS A 135 -2.79 -7.96 -17.24
N LYS A 136 -3.27 -9.08 -17.80
CA LYS A 136 -2.36 -10.06 -18.41
C LYS A 136 -1.86 -9.58 -19.77
N GLY A 137 -0.54 -9.47 -19.92
CA GLY A 137 0.10 -9.09 -21.19
C GLY A 137 0.81 -7.75 -21.09
N GLY A 138 1.09 -7.15 -22.24
CA GLY A 138 1.66 -5.80 -22.37
C GLY A 138 0.60 -4.80 -22.83
#